data_AF-A0A136LDL8-F1
#
_entry.id   AF-A0A136LDL8-F1
#
_cell.length_a   1.000
_cell.length_b   1.000
_cell.length_c   1.000
_cell.angle_alpha   90.00
_cell.angle_beta   90.00
_cell.angle_gamma   90.00
#
_symmetry.space_group_name_H-M   'P 1'
#
loop_
_entity.id
_entity.type
_entity.pdbx_description
1 polymer ?
#
loop_
_entity_poly.entity_id
_entity_poly.type
_entity_poly.pdbx_seq_one_letter_code
_entity_poly.pdbx_strand_id
1 'polypeptide(L)'
;MGSGRALNAVELEQAGLSRALRAEIQGGKLWIVGDETFDAETIARALDYSGCDRAQSVSPSAYHDVVCSFARSDGEDFALGVIREANFHTGAFRILSPAVSPAVVDLLRIGGLRIGDEAQELGEAPSWSL
;
A
#
# COMPACT_ATOMS: atom_id res chain seq x y z
N MET A 1 -2.89 4.53 1.16
CA MET A 1 -1.47 4.75 0.78
C MET A 1 -1.35 5.29 -0.63
N GLY A 2 -0.33 6.09 -0.89
CA GLY A 2 -0.07 6.73 -2.19
C GLY A 2 -0.55 8.17 -2.28
N SER A 3 -1.24 8.68 -1.26
CA SER A 3 -1.79 10.05 -1.22
C SER A 3 -1.42 10.82 0.06
N GLY A 4 -0.79 10.15 1.03
CA GLY A 4 -0.26 10.73 2.25
C GLY A 4 1.23 11.06 2.15
N ARG A 5 1.82 11.47 3.26
CA ARG A 5 3.24 11.81 3.35
C ARG A 5 4.04 10.56 3.70
N ALA A 6 4.86 10.08 2.76
CA ALA A 6 5.78 8.98 3.02
C ALA A 6 6.91 9.42 3.97
N LEU A 7 7.27 8.54 4.92
CA LEU A 7 8.46 8.70 5.74
C LEU A 7 9.69 8.27 4.95
N ASN A 8 10.75 9.08 4.96
CA ASN A 8 12.05 8.69 4.40
C ASN A 8 12.83 7.78 5.37
N ALA A 9 14.00 7.29 4.94
CA ALA A 9 14.81 6.36 5.73
C ALA A 9 15.21 6.89 7.12
N VAL A 10 15.56 8.19 7.22
CA VAL A 10 15.93 8.81 8.50
C VAL A 10 14.72 8.92 9.42
N GLU A 11 13.56 9.28 8.87
CA GLU A 11 12.31 9.37 9.63
C GLU A 11 11.84 7.99 10.12
N LEU A 12 12.00 6.94 9.29
CA LEU A 12 11.71 5.56 9.69
C LEU A 12 12.59 5.14 10.87
N GLU A 13 13.89 5.43 10.82
CA GLU A 13 14.81 5.12 11.93
C GLU A 13 14.44 5.87 13.21
N GLN A 14 14.13 7.16 13.11
CA GLN A 14 13.69 7.99 14.25
C GLN A 14 12.37 7.51 14.85
N ALA A 15 11.43 7.03 14.03
CA ALA A 15 10.18 6.44 14.46
C ALA A 15 10.31 5.02 15.05
N GLY A 16 11.49 4.40 15.01
CA GLY A 16 11.69 3.00 15.41
C GLY A 16 11.21 1.98 14.36
N LEU A 17 10.90 2.44 13.15
CA LEU A 17 10.40 1.66 12.02
C LEU A 17 11.50 1.35 10.99
N SER A 18 12.75 1.21 11.42
CA SER A 18 13.88 0.93 10.52
C SER A 18 13.75 -0.37 9.72
N ARG A 19 12.90 -1.28 10.18
CA ARG A 19 12.56 -2.56 9.53
C ARG A 19 11.31 -2.48 8.63
N ALA A 20 10.60 -1.35 8.61
CA ALA A 20 9.47 -1.17 7.70
C ALA A 20 9.95 -0.95 6.28
N LEU A 21 9.28 -1.57 5.32
CA LEU A 21 9.53 -1.36 3.89
C LEU A 21 9.00 -0.01 3.41
N ARG A 22 7.91 0.45 4.03
CA ARG A 22 7.32 1.77 3.77
C ARG A 22 6.50 2.20 4.98
N ALA A 23 6.48 3.50 5.26
CA ALA A 23 5.48 4.08 6.13
C ALA A 23 4.93 5.39 5.55
N GLU A 24 3.65 5.67 5.79
CA GLU A 24 2.96 6.83 5.25
C GLU A 24 1.95 7.39 6.25
N ILE A 25 1.97 8.70 6.45
CA ILE A 25 1.00 9.41 7.28
C ILE A 25 -0.16 9.87 6.40
N GLN A 26 -1.38 9.48 6.77
CA GLN A 26 -2.60 9.86 6.06
C GLN A 26 -3.77 10.00 7.04
N GLY A 27 -4.39 11.18 7.10
CA GLY A 27 -5.62 11.40 7.88
C GLY A 27 -5.50 11.09 9.37
N GLY A 28 -4.37 11.41 10.00
CA GLY A 28 -4.11 11.11 11.42
C GLY A 28 -3.80 9.64 11.71
N LYS A 29 -3.60 8.83 10.67
CA LYS A 29 -3.24 7.41 10.75
C LYS A 29 -1.86 7.17 10.14
N LEU A 30 -1.05 6.37 10.82
CA LEU A 30 0.23 5.89 10.34
C LEU A 30 0.06 4.52 9.68
N TRP A 31 0.29 4.46 8.38
CA TRP A 31 0.31 3.23 7.60
C TRP A 31 1.72 2.67 7.55
N ILE A 32 1.88 1.38 7.82
CA ILE A 32 3.17 0.72 7.87
C ILE A 32 3.11 -0.55 7.01
N VAL A 33 4.03 -0.69 6.06
CA VAL A 33 4.20 -1.90 5.27
C VAL A 33 5.47 -2.60 5.71
N GLY A 34 5.36 -3.87 6.10
CA GLY A 34 6.49 -4.69 6.50
C GLY A 34 6.06 -6.13 6.80
N ASP A 35 6.97 -7.08 6.64
CA ASP A 35 6.71 -8.49 6.95
C ASP A 35 6.73 -8.79 8.45
N GLU A 36 7.35 -7.91 9.24
CA GLU A 36 7.45 -8.05 10.68
C GLU A 36 6.33 -7.32 11.42
N THR A 37 5.83 -7.94 12.48
CA THR A 37 4.97 -7.27 13.46
C THR A 37 5.83 -6.41 14.38
N PHE A 38 5.47 -5.13 14.50
CA PHE A 38 6.08 -4.23 15.48
C PHE A 38 5.43 -4.45 16.84
N ASP A 39 6.23 -4.44 17.90
CA ASP A 39 5.73 -4.50 19.27
C ASP A 39 5.02 -3.19 19.67
N ALA A 40 4.29 -3.23 20.78
CA ALA A 40 3.50 -2.10 21.25
C ALA A 40 4.36 -0.87 21.58
N GLU A 41 5.59 -1.06 22.07
CA GLU A 41 6.52 0.02 22.39
C GLU A 41 6.97 0.75 21.11
N THR A 42 7.32 -0.02 20.07
CA THR A 42 7.71 0.52 18.77
C THR A 42 6.54 1.28 18.11
N ILE A 43 5.33 0.73 18.18
CA ILE A 43 4.13 1.41 17.67
C ILE A 43 3.85 2.70 18.43
N ALA A 44 3.96 2.71 19.77
CA ALA A 44 3.76 3.92 20.57
C ALA A 44 4.77 5.01 20.19
N ARG A 45 6.05 4.66 20.09
CA ARG A 45 7.09 5.59 19.64
C ARG A 45 6.82 6.13 18.23
N ALA A 46 6.40 5.27 17.31
CA ALA A 46 6.10 5.67 15.94
C ALA A 46 4.91 6.66 15.89
N LEU A 47 3.89 6.44 16.71
CA LEU A 47 2.74 7.35 16.83
C LEU A 47 3.10 8.69 17.44
N ASP A 48 3.92 8.69 18.49
CA ASP A 48 4.45 9.91 19.11
C ASP A 48 5.26 10.73 18.11
N TYR A 49 6.12 10.07 17.31
CA TYR A 49 6.91 10.72 16.27
C TYR A 49 6.03 11.28 15.15
N SER A 50 5.08 10.49 14.67
CA SER A 50 4.27 10.86 13.50
C SER A 50 3.10 11.81 13.84
N GLY A 51 2.80 12.01 15.13
CA GLY A 51 1.64 12.76 15.59
C GLY A 51 0.32 12.12 15.15
N CYS A 52 0.28 10.80 15.00
CA CYS A 52 -0.91 10.07 14.58
C CYS A 52 -1.57 9.41 15.78
N ASP A 53 -2.89 9.25 15.72
CA ASP A 53 -3.67 8.65 16.81
C ASP A 53 -3.76 7.12 16.68
N ARG A 54 -3.48 6.59 15.48
CA ARG A 54 -3.61 5.17 15.16
C ARG A 54 -2.52 4.73 14.19
N ALA A 55 -2.02 3.51 14.38
CA ALA A 55 -1.15 2.84 13.42
C ALA A 55 -1.86 1.62 12.83
N GLN A 56 -1.56 1.30 11.57
CA GLN A 56 -1.94 0.02 10.99
C GLN A 56 -0.77 -0.53 10.18
N SER A 57 -0.36 -1.75 10.54
CA SER A 57 0.64 -2.51 9.81
C SER A 57 -0.02 -3.49 8.83
N VAL A 58 0.66 -3.72 7.71
CA VAL A 58 0.25 -4.68 6.69
C VAL A 58 1.47 -5.34 6.05
N SER A 59 1.41 -6.65 5.80
CA SER A 59 2.43 -7.33 4.99
C SER A 59 2.27 -6.98 3.51
N PRO A 60 3.37 -6.81 2.75
CA PRO A 60 3.34 -6.74 1.28
C PRO A 60 2.47 -7.80 0.61
N SER A 61 2.40 -9.00 1.18
CA SER A 61 1.58 -10.11 0.65
C SER A 61 0.08 -9.80 0.67
N ALA A 62 -0.39 -8.87 1.50
CA ALA A 62 -1.79 -8.49 1.54
C ALA A 62 -2.26 -7.80 0.25
N TYR A 63 -1.34 -7.23 -0.53
CA TYR A 63 -1.63 -6.61 -1.82
C TYR A 63 -1.84 -7.65 -2.93
N HIS A 64 -1.54 -8.93 -2.68
CA HIS A 64 -1.77 -10.01 -3.64
C HIS A 64 -3.26 -10.21 -3.89
N ASP A 65 -3.62 -10.38 -5.16
CA ASP A 65 -4.98 -10.52 -5.68
C ASP A 65 -5.87 -9.29 -5.52
N VAL A 66 -5.32 -8.17 -5.07
CA VAL A 66 -6.10 -6.94 -4.88
C VAL A 66 -6.37 -6.28 -6.23
N VAL A 67 -7.63 -5.95 -6.47
CA VAL A 67 -8.07 -5.19 -7.63
C VAL A 67 -7.54 -3.76 -7.54
N CYS A 68 -7.03 -3.26 -8.66
CA CYS A 68 -6.55 -1.90 -8.80
C CYS A 68 -7.08 -1.27 -10.09
N SER A 69 -7.06 0.05 -10.16
CA SER A 69 -7.32 0.80 -11.39
C SER A 69 -6.12 1.65 -11.78
N PHE A 70 -5.94 1.81 -13.09
CA PHE A 70 -4.96 2.70 -13.69
C PHE A 70 -5.65 4.02 -14.01
N ALA A 71 -5.11 5.10 -13.49
CA ALA A 71 -5.61 6.44 -13.71
C ALA A 71 -4.58 7.29 -14.45
N ARG A 72 -5.09 8.17 -15.32
CA ARG A 72 -4.33 9.25 -15.95
C ARG A 72 -4.14 10.41 -14.97
N SER A 73 -3.32 11.38 -15.36
CA SER A 73 -3.10 12.61 -14.59
C SER A 73 -4.36 13.44 -14.30
N ASP A 74 -5.40 13.32 -15.14
CA ASP A 74 -6.71 13.96 -14.91
C ASP A 74 -7.58 13.21 -13.89
N GLY A 75 -7.11 12.05 -13.41
CA GLY A 75 -7.80 11.20 -12.45
C GLY A 75 -8.83 10.26 -13.06
N GLU A 76 -8.98 10.21 -14.39
CA GLU A 76 -9.84 9.25 -15.09
C GLU A 76 -9.22 7.84 -15.05
N ASP A 77 -10.01 6.87 -14.58
CA ASP A 77 -9.65 5.45 -14.64
C ASP A 77 -9.84 4.93 -16.07
N PHE A 78 -8.80 4.33 -16.66
CA PHE A 78 -8.85 3.83 -18.05
C PHE A 78 -8.68 2.32 -18.16
N ALA A 79 -8.25 1.64 -17.10
CA ALA A 79 -8.13 0.19 -17.05
C ALA A 79 -8.22 -0.32 -15.61
N LEU A 80 -8.61 -1.59 -15.47
CA LEU A 80 -8.51 -2.35 -14.24
C LEU A 80 -7.38 -3.37 -14.34
N GLY A 81 -6.90 -3.83 -13.18
CA GLY A 81 -5.94 -4.90 -13.09
C GLY A 81 -5.98 -5.58 -11.73
N VAL A 82 -5.26 -6.69 -11.62
CA VAL A 82 -5.09 -7.42 -10.37
C VAL A 82 -3.61 -7.47 -10.02
N ILE A 83 -3.28 -7.03 -8.80
CA ILE A 83 -1.90 -7.05 -8.31
C ILE A 83 -1.49 -8.50 -8.05
N ARG A 84 -0.40 -8.94 -8.70
CA ARG A 84 0.23 -10.25 -8.47
C ARG A 84 1.51 -10.15 -7.66
N GLU A 85 2.18 -9.00 -7.68
CA GLU A 85 3.37 -8.78 -6.86
C GLU A 85 3.50 -7.30 -6.52
N ALA A 86 3.85 -6.99 -5.27
CA ALA A 86 4.14 -5.64 -4.79
C ALA A 86 5.54 -5.61 -4.18
N ASN A 87 6.52 -5.06 -4.91
CA ASN A 87 7.88 -4.91 -4.43
C ASN A 87 8.09 -3.49 -3.89
N PHE A 88 7.95 -3.35 -2.58
CA PHE A 88 8.11 -2.05 -1.90
C PHE A 88 9.56 -1.56 -1.84
N HIS A 89 10.56 -2.44 -2.01
CA HIS A 89 11.96 -2.02 -2.08
C HIS A 89 12.26 -1.26 -3.39
N THR A 90 11.75 -1.76 -4.51
CA THR A 90 11.96 -1.14 -5.83
C THR A 90 10.83 -0.17 -6.22
N GLY A 91 9.74 -0.14 -5.45
CA GLY A 91 8.52 0.58 -5.81
C GLY A 91 7.78 -0.01 -7.02
N ALA A 92 8.07 -1.27 -7.37
CA ALA A 92 7.52 -1.90 -8.57
C ALA A 92 6.32 -2.80 -8.24
N PHE A 93 5.30 -2.74 -9.09
CA PHE A 93 4.14 -3.63 -9.03
C PHE A 93 4.06 -4.48 -10.29
N ARG A 94 3.78 -5.78 -10.14
CA ARG A 94 3.40 -6.65 -11.26
C ARG A 94 1.89 -6.82 -11.24
N ILE A 95 1.26 -6.42 -12.33
CA ILE A 95 -0.19 -6.32 -12.42
C ILE A 95 -0.65 -7.07 -13.68
N LEU A 96 -1.62 -7.96 -13.50
CA LEU A 96 -2.33 -8.58 -14.60
C LEU A 96 -3.43 -7.62 -15.07
N SER A 97 -3.34 -7.12 -16.30
CA SER A 97 -4.29 -6.16 -16.86
C SER A 97 -4.50 -6.40 -18.36
N PRO A 98 -5.71 -6.18 -18.90
CA PRO A 98 -5.95 -6.20 -20.35
C PRO A 98 -5.41 -4.97 -21.08
N ALA A 99 -4.85 -3.96 -20.38
CA ALA A 99 -4.29 -2.78 -20.99
C ALA A 99 -3.12 -3.14 -21.94
N VAL A 100 -3.15 -2.60 -23.17
CA VAL A 100 -2.14 -2.87 -24.19
C VAL A 100 -0.92 -1.99 -23.97
N SER A 101 0.27 -2.60 -23.95
CA SER A 101 1.54 -1.88 -23.82
C SER A 101 1.92 -1.13 -25.10
N PRO A 102 2.48 0.09 -25.02
CA PRO A 102 2.71 0.86 -23.81
C PRO A 102 1.43 1.58 -23.34
N ALA A 103 1.04 1.35 -22.08
CA ALA A 103 0.01 2.11 -21.39
C ALA A 103 0.70 2.96 -20.31
N VAL A 104 0.75 4.28 -20.51
CA VAL A 104 1.29 5.19 -19.50
C VAL A 104 0.30 5.26 -18.34
N VAL A 105 0.77 4.89 -17.15
CA VAL A 105 -0.01 4.91 -15.90
C VAL A 105 0.59 5.99 -15.00
N ASP A 106 -0.14 7.07 -14.77
CA ASP A 106 0.31 8.15 -13.89
C ASP A 106 -0.02 7.84 -12.43
N LEU A 107 -1.14 7.15 -12.19
CA LEU A 107 -1.65 6.83 -10.87
C LEU A 107 -2.13 5.38 -10.82
N LEU A 108 -1.72 4.65 -9.78
CA LEU A 108 -2.25 3.33 -9.44
C LEU A 108 -3.16 3.47 -8.22
N ARG A 109 -4.46 3.22 -8.40
CA ARG A 109 -5.43 3.21 -7.30
C ARG A 109 -5.64 1.78 -6.83
N ILE A 110 -5.35 1.52 -5.56
CA ILE A 110 -5.50 0.20 -4.96
C ILE A 110 -6.90 0.13 -4.35
N GLY A 111 -7.71 -0.83 -4.80
CA GLY A 111 -9.07 -1.03 -4.32
C GLY A 111 -9.13 -1.92 -3.08
N GLY A 112 -10.35 -2.24 -2.67
CA GLY A 112 -10.65 -3.09 -1.51
C GLY A 112 -11.14 -4.49 -1.85
N LEU A 113 -11.17 -4.90 -3.12
CA LEU A 113 -11.67 -6.22 -3.54
C LEU A 113 -10.50 -7.16 -3.88
N ARG A 114 -10.59 -8.43 -3.50
CA ARG A 114 -9.64 -9.48 -3.92
C ARG A 114 -10.28 -10.47 -4.89
N ILE A 115 -9.55 -10.82 -5.95
CA ILE A 115 -10.02 -11.74 -6.99
C ILE A 115 -8.96 -12.82 -7.26
N GLY A 116 -9.37 -14.08 -7.17
CA GLY A 116 -8.55 -15.25 -7.41
C GLY A 116 -8.28 -15.51 -8.89
N ASP A 117 -7.49 -16.55 -9.16
CA ASP A 117 -7.04 -16.88 -10.52
C ASP A 117 -8.16 -17.35 -11.46
N GLU A 118 -9.29 -17.84 -10.92
CA GLU A 118 -10.47 -18.28 -11.69
C GLU A 118 -11.56 -17.19 -11.73
N ALA A 119 -11.18 -15.92 -11.49
CA ALA A 119 -12.08 -14.77 -11.41
C ALA A 119 -13.15 -14.87 -10.30
N GLN A 120 -12.93 -15.73 -9.32
CA GLN A 120 -13.76 -15.82 -8.12
C GLN A 120 -13.40 -14.71 -7.13
N GLU A 121 -14.42 -14.15 -6.49
CA GLU A 121 -14.24 -13.21 -5.40
C GLU A 121 -13.65 -13.91 -4.17
N LEU A 122 -12.58 -13.34 -3.62
CA LEU A 122 -11.93 -13.81 -2.38
C LEU A 122 -12.33 -12.97 -1.16
N GLY A 123 -13.24 -12.01 -1.35
CA GLY A 123 -13.71 -11.04 -0.36
C GLY A 123 -12.89 -9.74 -0.38
N GLU A 124 -13.06 -8.96 0.67
CA GLU A 124 -12.39 -7.67 0.78
C GLU A 124 -10.90 -7.82 1.17
N ALA A 125 -10.08 -6.92 0.64
CA ALA A 125 -8.74 -6.70 1.16
C ALA A 125 -8.84 -6.27 2.63
N PRO A 126 -7.87 -6.62 3.47
CA PRO A 126 -7.86 -6.12 4.84
C PRO A 126 -7.91 -4.59 4.84
N SER A 127 -8.48 -4.01 5.90
CA SER A 127 -8.91 -2.60 6.01
C SER A 127 -7.85 -1.52 5.77
N TRP A 128 -6.65 -1.88 5.32
CA TRP A 128 -5.63 -0.95 4.89
C TRP A 128 -5.89 -0.30 3.53
N SER A 129 -6.82 -0.85 2.76
CA SER A 129 -7.24 -0.34 1.46
C SER A 129 -8.36 0.71 1.53
N LEU A 130 -8.93 0.95 2.72
CA LEU A 130 -10.06 1.87 2.95
C LEU A 130 -9.61 3.16 3.66
#